data_AF-A0A1H6K1L0-F1
#
_entry.id   AF-A0A1H6K1L0-F1
#
_cell.length_a   1.000
_cell.length_b   1.000
_cell.length_c   1.000
_cell.angle_alpha   90.00
_cell.angle_beta   90.00
_cell.angle_gamma   90.00
#
_symmetry.space_group_name_H-M   'P 1'
#
loop_
_entity.id
_entity.type
_entity.pdbx_description
1 polymer ?
#
loop_
_entity_poly.entity_id
_entity_poly.type
_entity_poly.pdbx_seq_one_letter_code
_entity_poly.pdbx_strand_id
1 'polypeptide(L)' 'MAVFVPPVFLIRKKRIMRSLMKANAYSPDTAKRLDEIGLLSPYSFPFITLRLVRRNVISVTDEGKYYITHQ' A
#
# COMPACT_ATOMS: atom_id res chain seq x y z
N MET A 1 6.83 -5.37 24.68
CA MET A 1 6.60 -6.53 23.81
C MET A 1 7.17 -6.24 22.43
N ALA A 2 8.21 -6.95 22.00
CA ALA A 2 8.74 -6.81 20.64
C ALA A 2 7.79 -7.51 19.66
N VAL A 3 7.11 -6.74 18.81
CA VAL A 3 6.25 -7.31 17.77
C VAL A 3 7.15 -7.94 16.72
N PHE A 4 7.22 -9.27 16.67
CA PHE A 4 7.91 -9.98 15.61
C PHE A 4 7.18 -9.70 14.28
N VAL A 5 7.77 -8.82 13.46
CA VAL A 5 7.26 -8.54 12.12
C VAL A 5 8.06 -9.42 11.17
N PRO A 6 7.48 -10.50 10.61
CA PRO A 6 8.21 -11.36 9.70
C PRO A 6 8.77 -10.56 8.53
N PRO A 7 10.00 -10.87 8.05
CA PRO A 7 10.71 -10.06 7.05
C PRO A 7 9.94 -9.89 5.74
N VAL A 8 9.10 -10.87 5.38
CA VAL A 8 8.15 -10.80 4.26
C VAL A 8 7.25 -9.55 4.32
N PHE A 9 6.83 -9.13 5.52
CA PHE A 9 5.96 -7.97 5.71
C PHE A 9 6.69 -6.68 5.36
N LEU A 10 7.97 -6.55 5.75
CA LEU A 10 8.80 -5.39 5.45
C LEU A 10 9.10 -5.28 3.95
N ILE A 11 9.41 -6.41 3.31
CA ILE A 11 9.67 -6.46 1.86
C ILE A 11 8.41 -6.05 1.09
N ARG A 12 7.24 -6.59 1.45
CA ARG A 12 5.98 -6.23 0.79
C ARG A 12 5.57 -4.79 1.04
N LYS A 13 5.72 -4.26 2.26
CA LYS A 13 5.49 -2.81 2.53
C LYS A 13 6.32 -1.96 1.57
N LYS A 14 7.63 -2.23 1.48
CA LYS A 14 8.53 -1.49 0.59
C LYS A 14 8.09 -1.61 -0.86
N ARG A 15 7.65 -2.79 -1.30
CA ARG A 15 7.16 -3.02 -2.67
C ARG A 15 5.90 -2.21 -2.97
N ILE A 16 4.89 -2.24 -2.08
CA ILE A 16 3.65 -1.46 -2.23
C ILE A 16 3.96 0.03 -2.33
N MET A 17 4.77 0.56 -1.41
CA MET A 17 5.14 1.98 -1.44
C MET A 17 5.91 2.33 -2.72
N ARG A 18 6.90 1.52 -3.13
CA ARG A 18 7.64 1.76 -4.38
C ARG A 18 6.73 1.72 -5.61
N SER A 19 5.78 0.79 -5.67
CA SER A 19 4.82 0.71 -6.79
C SER A 19 3.91 1.94 -6.84
N LEU A 20 3.38 2.38 -5.70
CA LEU A 20 2.55 3.60 -5.62
C LEU A 20 3.36 4.87 -5.96
N MET A 21 4.60 4.97 -5.46
CA MET A 21 5.51 6.08 -5.80
C MET A 21 5.82 6.11 -7.29
N LYS A 22 6.13 4.95 -7.89
CA LYS A 22 6.39 4.83 -9.33
C LYS A 22 5.16 5.21 -10.17
N ALA A 23 3.96 4.96 -9.64
CA ALA A 23 2.71 5.34 -10.27
C ALA A 23 2.28 6.79 -10.00
N ASN A 24 3.09 7.57 -9.25
CA ASN A 24 2.76 8.93 -8.80
C ASN A 24 1.41 9.05 -8.06
N ALA A 25 1.00 8.00 -7.35
CA ALA A 25 -0.25 7.96 -6.61
C ALA A 25 -0.08 8.67 -5.25
N TYR A 26 -0.16 9.99 -5.23
CA TYR A 26 -0.01 10.85 -4.04
C TYR A 26 -1.30 11.59 -3.65
N SER A 27 -2.34 11.50 -4.47
CA SER A 27 -3.63 12.15 -4.25
C SER A 27 -4.78 11.20 -4.61
N PRO A 28 -6.02 11.50 -4.19
CA PRO A 28 -7.20 10.76 -4.63
C PRO A 28 -7.33 10.69 -6.16
N ASP A 29 -7.02 11.78 -6.86
CA ASP A 29 -7.11 11.87 -8.32
C ASP A 29 -6.07 10.99 -9.03
N THR A 30 -4.92 10.81 -8.40
CA THR A 30 -3.82 9.98 -8.91
C THR A 30 -3.83 8.58 -8.30
N ALA A 31 -4.83 8.25 -7.49
CA ALA A 31 -4.93 6.97 -6.83
C ALA A 31 -4.98 5.84 -7.86
N LYS A 32 -4.27 4.76 -7.58
CA LYS A 32 -4.19 3.60 -8.46
C LYS A 32 -4.55 2.34 -7.71
N ARG A 33 -5.13 1.39 -8.43
CA ARG A 33 -5.39 0.08 -7.84
C ARG A 33 -4.10 -0.73 -7.76
N LEU A 34 -4.03 -1.64 -6.79
CA LEU A 34 -2.82 -2.42 -6.54
C LEU A 34 -2.53 -3.44 -7.66
N ASP A 35 -3.56 -3.89 -8.38
CA ASP A 35 -3.47 -4.69 -9.60
C ASP A 35 -2.89 -3.88 -10.77
N GLU A 36 -3.32 -2.62 -10.93
CA GLU A 36 -2.84 -1.73 -12.01
C GLU A 36 -1.35 -1.39 -11.90
N ILE A 37 -0.82 -1.30 -10.67
CA ILE A 37 0.59 -0.93 -10.41
C ILE A 37 1.57 -2.14 -10.46
N GLY A 38 1.13 -3.27 -11.01
CA GLY A 38 1.96 -4.46 -11.23
C GLY A 38 2.34 -5.20 -9.94
N LEU A 39 1.53 -5.07 -8.88
CA LEU A 39 1.76 -5.82 -7.66
C LEU A 39 1.31 -7.27 -7.86
N LEU A 40 2.27 -8.21 -7.89
CA LEU A 40 1.98 -9.65 -7.97
C LEU A 40 1.19 -10.10 -6.72
N SER A 41 -0.06 -10.48 -6.94
CA SER A 41 -1.07 -10.80 -5.94
C SER A 41 -1.34 -9.65 -4.93
N PRO A 42 -2.09 -8.63 -5.36
CA PRO A 42 -2.37 -7.43 -4.57
C PRO A 42 -3.23 -7.71 -3.34
N TYR A 43 -4.09 -8.73 -3.42
CA TYR A 43 -5.02 -9.13 -2.36
C TYR A 43 -4.53 -10.31 -1.51
N SER A 44 -3.31 -10.81 -1.74
CA SER A 44 -2.74 -11.91 -0.94
C SER A 44 -2.69 -11.59 0.56
N PHE A 45 -2.54 -10.32 0.93
CA PHE A 45 -2.39 -9.91 2.33
C PHE A 45 -3.14 -8.61 2.61
N PRO A 46 -4.46 -8.65 2.74
CA PRO A 46 -5.28 -7.46 3.02
C PRO A 46 -4.88 -6.79 4.34
N PHE A 47 -4.34 -7.56 5.29
CA PHE A 47 -3.86 -7.03 6.57
C PHE A 47 -2.70 -6.03 6.43
N ILE A 48 -1.87 -6.12 5.38
CA ILE A 48 -0.75 -5.19 5.19
C ILE A 48 -1.28 -3.84 4.73
N THR A 49 -2.10 -3.83 3.67
CA THR A 49 -2.69 -2.60 3.14
C THR A 49 -3.57 -1.94 4.19
N LEU A 50 -4.39 -2.72 4.90
CA LEU A 50 -5.23 -2.23 5.99
C LEU A 50 -4.41 -1.69 7.16
N ARG A 51 -3.27 -2.30 7.51
CA ARG A 51 -2.35 -1.74 8.51
C ARG A 51 -1.69 -0.44 8.04
N LEU A 52 -1.37 -0.32 6.76
CA LEU A 52 -0.80 0.91 6.18
C LEU A 52 -1.83 2.05 6.16
N VAL A 53 -3.10 1.72 5.85
CA VAL A 53 -4.23 2.65 5.96
C VAL A 53 -4.44 3.09 7.40
N ARG A 54 -4.49 2.15 8.35
CA ARG A 54 -4.60 2.48 9.79
C ARG A 54 -3.45 3.32 10.33
N ARG A 55 -2.28 3.28 9.68
CA ARG A 55 -1.10 4.09 10.05
C ARG A 55 -1.01 5.40 9.25
N ASN A 56 -2.03 5.75 8.48
CA ASN A 56 -2.08 6.93 7.59
C ASN A 56 -0.89 7.01 6.60
N VAL A 57 -0.27 5.88 6.26
CA VAL A 57 0.83 5.82 5.30
C VAL A 57 0.28 5.89 3.87
N ILE A 58 -0.81 5.17 3.63
CA ILE A 58 -1.57 5.18 2.39
C ILE A 58 -3.04 5.42 2.75
N SER A 59 -3.81 5.98 1.83
CA SER A 59 -5.27 6.08 1.94
C SER A 59 -5.91 5.31 0.80
N VAL A 60 -7.19 4.97 1.00
CA VAL A 60 -8.02 4.28 0.01
C VAL A 60 -9.17 5.19 -0.39
N THR A 61 -9.47 5.26 -1.68
CA THR A 61 -10.65 5.97 -2.20
C THR A 61 -11.88 5.08 -2.15
N ASP A 62 -13.07 5.66 -2.33
CA ASP A 62 -14.34 4.93 -2.35
C ASP A 62 -14.40 3.85 -3.46
N GLU A 63 -13.60 4.01 -4.52
CA GLU A 63 -13.49 3.07 -5.64
C GLU A 63 -12.49 1.91 -5.40
N GLY A 64 -11.88 1.86 -4.21
CA GLY A 64 -10.87 0.88 -3.84
C GLY A 64 -9.47 1.13 -4.45
N LYS A 65 -9.17 2.38 -4.82
CA LYS A 65 -7.83 2.79 -5.29
C LYS A 65 -7.00 3.28 -4.10
N TYR A 66 -5.68 3.14 -4.18
CA TYR A 66 -4.77 3.53 -3.11
C TYR A 66 -3.85 4.68 -3.55
N TYR A 67 -3.54 5.57 -2.60
CA TYR A 67 -2.55 6.63 -2.77
C TYR A 67 -1.74 6.85 -1.50
N ILE A 68 -0.54 7.41 -1.62
CA ILE A 68 0.35 7.71 -0.50
C ILE A 68 -0.11 9.01 0.14
N THR A 69 -0.35 8.98 1.45
CA THR A 69 -0.81 10.15 2.22
C THR A 69 0.31 10.77 3.04
N HIS A 70 1.21 9.95 3.59
CA HIS A 70 2.32 10.42 4.40
C HIS A 70 3.55 9.51 4.17
N GLN A 71 4.69 10.13 3.80
CA GLN A 71 5.98 9.43 3.68
C GLN A 71 6.63 9.21 5.05
#